data_AF-A0A1A0MEH5-F1
#
_entry.id   AF-A0A1A0MEH5-F1
#
_cell.length_a   1.000
_cell.length_b   1.000
_cell.length_c   1.000
_cell.angle_alpha   90.00
_cell.angle_beta   90.00
_cell.angle_gamma   90.00
#
_symmetry.space_group_name_H-M   'P 1'
#
loop_
_entity.id
_entity.type
_entity.pdbx_description
1 polymer ?
#
loop_
_entity_poly.entity_id
_entity_poly.type
_entity_poly.pdbx_seq_one_letter_code
_entity_poly.pdbx_strand_id
1 'polypeptide(L)'
;MSMLDAHIPQLVAAESEFGTKTALMRHTIGQAEQAALAAQAFHQGESAVAFQAAHARFVEVAARVNTLLDIAQTNLGAAAGTYVATDAAAASTYTGF
;
A
#
# COMPACT_ATOMS: atom_id res chain seq x y z
N MET A 1 -21.22 6.90 26.16
CA MET A 1 -20.47 6.18 25.13
C MET A 1 -19.68 7.21 24.35
N SER A 2 -18.42 7.36 24.72
CA SER A 2 -17.50 8.45 24.33
C SER A 2 -17.26 8.46 22.82
N MET A 3 -17.06 9.64 22.25
CA MET A 3 -16.71 9.87 20.83
C MET A 3 -15.41 9.16 20.38
N LEU A 4 -14.65 8.56 21.31
CA LEU A 4 -13.42 7.83 21.04
C LEU A 4 -13.67 6.40 20.48
N ASP A 5 -14.71 5.69 20.95
CA ASP A 5 -15.02 4.31 20.54
C ASP A 5 -15.47 4.20 19.07
N ALA A 6 -16.21 5.19 18.57
CA ALA A 6 -16.72 5.19 17.18
C ALA A 6 -15.60 5.36 16.13
N HIS A 7 -14.43 5.88 16.53
CA HIS A 7 -13.32 6.16 15.64
C HIS A 7 -12.46 4.92 15.34
N ILE A 8 -12.41 3.94 16.25
CA ILE A 8 -11.58 2.74 16.10
C ILE A 8 -12.05 1.83 14.95
N PRO A 9 -13.35 1.50 14.83
CA PRO A 9 -13.85 0.72 13.69
C PRO A 9 -13.59 1.42 12.35
N GLN A 10 -13.70 2.76 12.29
CA GLN A 10 -13.43 3.53 11.08
C GLN A 10 -11.94 3.52 10.71
N LEU A 11 -11.04 3.61 11.70
CA LEU A 11 -9.60 3.57 11.48
C LEU A 11 -9.13 2.19 10.97
N VAL A 12 -9.63 1.11 11.57
CA VAL A 12 -9.35 -0.27 11.13
C VAL A 12 -9.90 -0.50 9.72
N ALA A 13 -11.10 0.01 9.42
CA ALA A 13 -11.67 -0.06 8.08
C ALA A 13 -10.81 0.69 7.05
N ALA A 14 -10.33 1.89 7.38
CA ALA A 14 -9.47 2.68 6.51
C ALA A 14 -8.11 1.99 6.26
N GLU A 15 -7.51 1.38 7.28
CA GLU A 15 -6.27 0.59 7.14
C GLU A 15 -6.48 -0.62 6.21
N SER A 16 -7.57 -1.37 6.41
CA SER A 16 -7.93 -2.51 5.57
C SER A 16 -8.21 -2.10 4.11
N GLU A 17 -8.90 -0.97 3.90
CA GLU A 17 -9.17 -0.44 2.57
C GLU A 17 -7.85 -0.02 1.89
N PHE A 18 -6.96 0.63 2.62
CA PHE A 18 -5.63 1.00 2.12
C PHE A 18 -4.80 -0.23 1.74
N GLY A 19 -4.83 -1.28 2.56
CA GLY A 19 -4.18 -2.57 2.26
C GLY A 19 -4.71 -3.19 0.98
N THR A 20 -6.03 -3.15 0.77
CA THR A 20 -6.68 -3.65 -0.45
C THR A 20 -6.24 -2.85 -1.68
N LYS A 21 -6.21 -1.51 -1.59
CA LYS A 21 -5.74 -0.63 -2.69
C LYS A 21 -4.25 -0.83 -2.99
N THR A 22 -3.45 -1.09 -1.97
CA THR A 22 -2.02 -1.43 -2.11
C THR A 22 -1.83 -2.73 -2.88
N ALA A 23 -2.59 -3.78 -2.53
CA ALA A 23 -2.57 -5.04 -3.26
C ALA A 23 -3.03 -4.88 -4.72
N LEU A 24 -4.07 -4.07 -4.96
CA LEU A 24 -4.54 -3.75 -6.30
C LEU A 24 -3.45 -3.05 -7.14
N MET A 25 -2.75 -2.06 -6.56
CA MET A 25 -1.65 -1.38 -7.26
C MET A 25 -0.54 -2.36 -7.65
N ARG A 26 -0.12 -3.24 -6.74
CA ARG A 26 0.89 -4.27 -7.04
C ARG A 26 0.44 -5.22 -8.13
N HIS A 27 -0.83 -5.61 -8.10
CA HIS A 27 -1.42 -6.44 -9.14
C HIS A 27 -1.39 -5.74 -10.51
N THR A 28 -1.78 -4.47 -10.58
CA THR A 28 -1.74 -3.68 -11.82
C THR A 28 -0.31 -3.54 -12.37
N ILE A 29 0.68 -3.28 -11.51
CA ILE A 29 2.09 -3.22 -11.90
C ILE A 29 2.53 -4.56 -12.52
N GLY A 30 2.22 -5.69 -11.85
CA GLY A 30 2.58 -7.01 -12.36
C GLY A 30 1.87 -7.39 -13.66
N GLN A 31 0.60 -7.01 -13.82
CA GLN A 31 -0.14 -7.21 -15.08
C GLN A 31 0.46 -6.39 -16.23
N ALA A 32 0.83 -5.13 -15.97
CA ALA A 32 1.49 -4.29 -16.96
C ALA A 32 2.86 -4.86 -17.38
N GLU A 33 3.61 -5.43 -16.43
CA GLU A 33 4.90 -6.08 -16.70
C GLU A 33 4.75 -7.32 -17.57
N GLN A 34 3.77 -8.17 -17.29
CA GLN A 34 3.47 -9.35 -18.13
C GLN A 34 3.09 -8.97 -19.56
N ALA A 35 2.26 -7.94 -19.72
CA ALA A 35 1.90 -7.43 -21.05
C ALA A 35 3.12 -6.86 -21.80
N ALA A 36 4.01 -6.16 -21.09
CA ALA A 36 5.25 -5.64 -21.65
C ALA A 36 6.18 -6.77 -22.14
N LEU A 37 6.37 -7.84 -21.35
CA LEU A 37 7.16 -9.01 -21.73
C LEU A 37 6.59 -9.73 -22.96
N ALA A 38 5.27 -9.85 -23.04
CA ALA A 38 4.61 -10.44 -24.20
C ALA A 38 4.82 -9.61 -25.49
N ALA A 39 4.79 -8.27 -25.37
CA ALA A 39 5.05 -7.37 -26.49
C ALA A 39 6.51 -7.39 -26.95
N GLN A 40 7.44 -7.65 -26.03
CA GLN A 40 8.88 -7.69 -26.30
C GLN A 40 9.27 -8.76 -27.34
N ALA A 41 8.46 -9.82 -27.48
CA ALA A 41 8.65 -10.87 -28.49
C ALA A 41 8.62 -10.35 -29.95
N PHE A 42 8.06 -9.16 -30.18
CA PHE A 42 7.91 -8.58 -31.52
C PHE A 42 8.95 -7.50 -31.87
N HIS A 43 9.90 -7.22 -30.97
CA HIS A 43 10.90 -6.15 -31.17
C HIS A 43 12.29 -6.74 -31.46
N GLN A 44 12.85 -6.43 -32.64
CA GLN A 44 14.25 -6.71 -33.00
C GLN A 44 14.98 -5.41 -33.34
N GLY A 45 16.29 -5.36 -33.08
CA GLY A 45 17.14 -4.20 -33.40
C GLY A 45 17.01 -3.04 -32.40
N GLU A 46 17.19 -1.81 -32.88
CA GLU A 46 17.26 -0.59 -32.06
C GLU A 46 15.98 -0.33 -31.25
N SER A 47 14.82 -0.72 -31.79
CA SER A 47 13.52 -0.67 -31.10
C SER A 47 13.47 -1.51 -29.82
N ALA A 48 14.21 -2.64 -29.80
CA ALA A 48 14.29 -3.51 -28.62
C ALA A 48 15.15 -2.88 -27.51
N VAL A 49 16.21 -2.14 -27.87
CA VAL A 49 17.05 -1.42 -26.92
C VAL A 49 16.28 -0.26 -26.29
N ALA A 50 15.53 0.50 -27.08
CA ALA A 50 14.66 1.57 -26.59
C ALA A 50 13.59 1.03 -25.62
N PHE A 51 13.00 -0.12 -25.95
CA PHE A 51 12.05 -0.81 -25.07
C PHE A 51 12.68 -1.28 -23.77
N GLN A 52 13.86 -1.93 -23.83
CA GLN A 52 14.60 -2.36 -22.64
C GLN A 52 14.93 -1.19 -21.71
N ALA A 53 15.34 -0.04 -22.26
CA ALA A 53 15.60 1.16 -21.47
C ALA A 53 14.34 1.71 -20.79
N ALA A 54 13.21 1.72 -21.51
CA ALA A 54 11.91 2.12 -20.93
C ALA A 54 11.44 1.15 -19.85
N HIS A 55 11.62 -0.15 -20.07
CA HIS A 55 11.29 -1.19 -19.10
C HIS A 55 12.14 -1.10 -17.82
N ALA A 56 13.45 -0.85 -17.95
CA ALA A 56 14.32 -0.63 -16.79
C ALA A 56 13.84 0.55 -15.92
N ARG A 57 13.46 1.67 -16.55
CA ARG A 57 12.88 2.83 -15.84
C ARG A 57 11.55 2.49 -15.18
N PHE A 58 10.71 1.69 -15.84
CA PHE A 58 9.46 1.21 -15.26
C PHE A 58 9.70 0.38 -13.99
N VAL A 59 10.61 -0.60 -14.04
CA VAL A 59 10.96 -1.44 -12.89
C VAL A 59 11.52 -0.61 -11.73
N GLU A 60 12.38 0.36 -12.02
CA GLU A 60 12.94 1.28 -11.01
C GLU A 60 11.83 2.08 -10.29
N VAL A 61 10.91 2.66 -11.05
CA VAL A 61 9.79 3.43 -10.48
C VAL A 61 8.81 2.51 -9.75
N ALA A 62 8.53 1.32 -10.27
CA ALA A 62 7.68 0.33 -9.62
C ALA A 62 8.26 -0.10 -8.26
N ALA A 63 9.57 -0.31 -8.17
CA ALA A 63 10.25 -0.59 -6.91
C ALA A 63 10.05 0.55 -5.90
N ARG A 64 10.21 1.81 -6.34
CA ARG A 64 9.97 2.99 -5.48
C ARG A 64 8.51 3.07 -5.00
N VAL A 65 7.55 2.80 -5.87
CA VAL A 65 6.13 2.76 -5.52
C VAL A 65 5.88 1.68 -4.46
N ASN A 66 6.43 0.48 -4.64
CA ASN A 66 6.28 -0.60 -3.66
C ASN A 66 6.84 -0.23 -2.29
N THR A 67 8.05 0.37 -2.25
CA THR A 67 8.64 0.86 -0.99
C THR A 67 7.76 1.92 -0.31
N LEU A 68 7.20 2.86 -1.07
CA LEU A 68 6.31 3.88 -0.51
C LEU A 68 5.01 3.27 0.05
N LEU A 69 4.48 2.24 -0.62
CA LEU A 69 3.31 1.50 -0.14
C LEU A 69 3.62 0.74 1.15
N ASP A 70 4.78 0.08 1.26
CA ASP A 70 5.22 -0.60 2.49
C ASP A 70 5.34 0.37 3.67
N ILE A 71 5.95 1.54 3.44
CA ILE A 71 6.08 2.61 4.44
C ILE A 71 4.70 3.10 4.88
N ALA A 72 3.80 3.34 3.91
CA ALA A 72 2.46 3.80 4.22
C ALA A 72 1.67 2.78 5.05
N GLN A 73 1.71 1.49 4.71
CA GLN A 73 1.08 0.43 5.49
C GLN A 73 1.64 0.37 6.92
N THR A 74 2.95 0.45 7.08
CA THR A 74 3.60 0.45 8.39
C THR A 74 3.17 1.64 9.25
N ASN A 75 3.14 2.84 8.66
CA ASN A 75 2.76 4.06 9.38
C ASN A 75 1.28 4.06 9.77
N LEU A 76 0.40 3.56 8.90
CA LEU A 76 -1.03 3.45 9.20
C LEU A 76 -1.28 2.44 10.32
N GLY A 77 -0.61 1.28 10.31
CA GLY A 77 -0.71 0.30 11.39
C GLY A 77 -0.18 0.81 12.73
N ALA A 78 0.94 1.56 12.72
CA ALA A 78 1.48 2.17 13.94
C ALA A 78 0.55 3.25 14.52
N ALA A 79 -0.06 4.08 13.65
CA ALA A 79 -1.04 5.07 14.06
C ALA A 79 -2.30 4.41 14.64
N ALA A 80 -2.80 3.35 14.01
CA ALA A 80 -3.91 2.55 14.51
C ALA A 80 -3.62 1.93 15.88
N GLY A 81 -2.45 1.30 16.05
CA GLY A 81 -2.03 0.73 17.33
C GLY A 81 -1.92 1.77 18.45
N THR A 82 -1.38 2.96 18.16
CA THR A 82 -1.28 4.06 19.13
C THR A 82 -2.66 4.57 19.54
N TYR A 83 -3.59 4.70 18.57
CA TYR A 83 -4.94 5.16 18.82
C TYR A 83 -5.73 4.17 19.69
N VAL A 84 -5.64 2.86 19.39
CA VAL A 84 -6.24 1.78 20.18
C VAL A 84 -5.69 1.75 21.61
N ALA A 85 -4.37 1.87 21.77
CA ALA A 85 -3.74 1.87 23.09
C ALA A 85 -4.19 3.06 23.96
N THR A 86 -4.34 4.24 23.35
CA THR A 86 -4.80 5.45 24.04
C THR A 86 -6.26 5.32 24.46
N ASP A 87 -7.10 4.76 23.60
CA ASP A 87 -8.52 4.52 23.91
C ASP A 87 -8.69 3.47 25.01
N ALA A 88 -7.96 2.35 24.96
CA ALA A 88 -8.00 1.33 26.01
C ALA A 88 -7.57 1.88 27.38
N ALA A 89 -6.57 2.78 27.42
CA ALA A 89 -6.17 3.48 28.63
C ALA A 89 -7.26 4.45 29.14
N ALA A 90 -7.92 5.18 28.24
CA ALA A 90 -9.03 6.07 28.58
C ALA A 90 -10.25 5.29 29.10
N ALA A 91 -10.62 4.18 28.45
CA ALA A 91 -11.71 3.31 28.86
C ALA A 91 -11.47 2.70 30.26
N SER A 92 -10.23 2.28 30.55
CA SER A 92 -9.82 1.78 31.87
C SER A 92 -9.92 2.84 32.97
N THR A 93 -9.88 4.13 32.62
CA THR A 93 -10.05 5.23 33.57
C THR A 93 -11.53 5.44 33.92
N TYR A 94 -12.45 5.17 32.99
CA TYR A 94 -13.90 5.31 33.20
C TYR A 94 -14.53 4.15 33.99
N THR A 95 -13.95 2.95 33.96
CA THR A 95 -14.43 1.77 34.70
C THR A 95 -13.88 1.66 36.12
N GLY A 96 -13.05 2.61 36.56
CA GLY A 96 -12.40 2.65 37.87
C GLY A 96 -13.20 3.31 39.01
N PHE A 97 -14.53 3.29 38.97
CA PHE A 97 -15.42 3.71 40.08
C PHE A 97 -16.26 2.55 40.60
#